data_AF-A0A924X7B9-F1
#
_entry.id   AF-A0A924X7B9-F1
#
_cell.length_a   1.000
_cell.length_b   1.000
_cell.length_c   1.000
_cell.angle_alpha   90.00
_cell.angle_beta   90.00
_cell.angle_gamma   90.00
#
_symmetry.space_group_name_H-M   'P 1'
#
loop_
_entity.id
_entity.type
_entity.pdbx_description
1 polymer ?
#
loop_
_entity_poly.entity_id
_entity_poly.type
_entity_poly.pdbx_seq_one_letter_code
_entity_poly.pdbx_strand_id
1 'polypeptide(L)'
;MTYINPTKPVVIGDDTGIGGHCLIFTHGSWLNILDGYPVTYEPVTLGSSVWLPWRVFVMPGVTIGDGSVIGANSLVAGNIPAGSLAVGSPAKVIRSAPDFPRKPSEERRGEIIEEMIAEFDRFVTFDKVQITDSAAYRVYRRKGMAWKLLWLRAGQETDLETAADDTVLSEAALTESVRERYRARKTHWLDLGGKTRSSSGSPLTEELALFLGRYGIRLARDL
;
A
#
# COMPACT_ATOMS: atom_id res chain seq x y z
N MET A 1 -4.77 -7.68 19.18
CA MET A 1 -3.58 -6.81 19.34
C MET A 1 -2.34 -7.60 18.94
N THR A 2 -1.42 -7.02 18.17
CA THR A 2 -0.16 -7.67 17.76
C THR A 2 0.90 -7.52 18.84
N TYR A 3 1.75 -8.53 19.02
CA TYR A 3 2.77 -8.56 20.05
C TYR A 3 4.14 -8.87 19.45
N ILE A 4 5.08 -7.95 19.65
CA ILE A 4 6.49 -8.10 19.27
C ILE A 4 7.26 -8.28 20.57
N ASN A 5 7.97 -9.40 20.70
CA ASN A 5 8.71 -9.74 21.92
C ASN A 5 10.23 -9.84 21.64
N PRO A 6 10.93 -8.69 21.68
CA PRO A 6 12.33 -8.63 21.27
C PRO A 6 13.32 -8.84 22.44
N THR A 7 14.25 -9.77 22.25
CA THR A 7 15.55 -9.83 22.96
C THR A 7 16.73 -9.57 22.00
N LYS A 8 16.47 -9.71 20.69
CA LYS A 8 17.29 -9.27 19.56
C LYS A 8 16.48 -8.32 18.66
N PRO A 9 17.12 -7.58 17.74
CA PRO A 9 16.44 -6.65 16.84
C PRO A 9 15.31 -7.29 16.03
N VAL A 10 14.25 -6.50 15.82
CA VAL A 10 13.21 -6.76 14.83
C VAL A 10 13.28 -5.63 13.82
N VAL A 11 13.63 -5.95 12.58
CA VAL A 11 13.70 -4.99 11.48
C VAL A 11 12.47 -5.15 10.61
N ILE A 12 11.79 -4.06 10.30
CA ILE A 12 10.57 -4.05 9.48
C ILE A 12 10.78 -3.05 8.34
N GLY A 13 10.76 -3.53 7.11
CA GLY A 13 10.90 -2.71 5.91
C GLY A 13 9.68 -1.85 5.61
N ASP A 14 9.86 -0.89 4.72
CA ASP A 14 8.83 0.07 4.31
C ASP A 14 7.58 -0.62 3.76
N ASP A 15 6.42 0.01 3.91
CA ASP A 15 5.15 -0.49 3.36
C ASP A 15 4.73 -1.89 3.85
N THR A 16 5.32 -2.38 4.95
CA THR A 16 4.96 -3.66 5.56
C THR A 16 3.69 -3.55 6.40
N GLY A 17 2.73 -4.43 6.15
CA GLY A 17 1.46 -4.52 6.86
C GLY A 17 1.44 -5.66 7.88
N ILE A 18 1.21 -5.35 9.16
CA ILE A 18 1.04 -6.34 10.22
C ILE A 18 -0.38 -6.23 10.79
N GLY A 19 -1.21 -7.21 10.45
CA GLY A 19 -2.56 -7.39 10.94
C GLY A 19 -2.62 -7.80 12.41
N GLY A 20 -3.83 -7.99 12.93
CA GLY A 20 -4.05 -8.23 14.35
C GLY A 20 -3.60 -9.61 14.85
N HIS A 21 -3.16 -9.68 16.10
CA HIS A 21 -2.82 -10.92 16.81
C HIS A 21 -1.61 -11.66 16.22
N CYS A 22 -0.75 -10.96 15.49
CA CYS A 22 0.54 -11.51 15.11
C CYS A 22 1.47 -11.57 16.34
N LEU A 23 2.31 -12.60 16.39
CA LEU A 23 3.30 -12.84 17.43
C LEU A 23 4.67 -12.90 16.77
N ILE A 24 5.56 -11.95 17.08
CA ILE A 24 6.91 -11.89 16.50
C ILE A 24 7.93 -12.01 17.63
N PHE A 25 8.66 -13.13 17.66
CA PHE A 25 9.55 -13.47 18.78
C PHE A 25 10.98 -13.56 18.29
N THR A 26 11.92 -13.01 19.06
CA THR A 26 13.37 -13.13 18.78
C THR A 26 14.12 -13.96 19.81
N HIS A 27 13.37 -14.69 20.66
CA HIS A 27 13.94 -15.64 21.61
C HIS A 27 13.06 -16.88 21.82
N GLY A 28 13.70 -17.94 22.31
CA GLY A 28 13.07 -19.14 22.82
C GLY A 28 13.97 -19.78 23.88
N SER A 29 13.54 -19.74 25.14
CA SER A 29 14.30 -20.26 26.27
C SER A 29 13.35 -20.63 27.41
N TRP A 30 13.41 -21.88 27.87
CA TRP A 30 12.64 -22.31 29.04
C TRP A 30 13.38 -23.38 29.83
N LEU A 31 13.74 -24.48 29.15
CA LEU A 31 14.46 -25.59 29.76
C LEU A 31 15.95 -25.29 29.89
N ASN A 32 16.60 -25.97 30.85
CA ASN A 32 17.98 -25.74 31.21
C ASN A 32 18.95 -26.08 30.07
N ILE A 33 19.68 -25.08 29.58
CA ILE A 33 20.68 -25.28 28.52
C ILE A 33 21.83 -26.20 28.95
N LEU A 34 22.14 -26.26 30.25
CA LEU A 34 23.16 -27.18 30.78
C LEU A 34 22.73 -28.64 30.71
N ASP A 35 21.42 -28.91 30.56
CA ASP A 35 20.87 -30.24 30.34
C ASP A 35 20.76 -30.57 28.82
N GLY A 36 21.26 -29.69 27.95
CA GLY A 36 21.31 -29.89 26.49
C GLY A 36 20.08 -29.38 25.72
N TYR A 37 19.14 -28.70 26.38
CA TYR A 37 17.99 -28.10 25.70
C TYR A 37 18.36 -26.84 24.89
N PRO A 38 17.69 -26.57 23.77
CA PRO A 38 17.99 -25.43 22.93
C PRO A 38 17.57 -24.12 23.60
N VAL A 39 18.40 -23.10 23.39
CA VAL A 39 18.10 -21.71 23.67
C VAL A 39 18.40 -20.93 22.39
N THR A 40 17.47 -20.09 21.97
CA THR A 40 17.60 -19.29 20.74
C THR A 40 17.44 -17.82 21.06
N TYR A 41 18.32 -16.98 20.54
CA TYR A 41 18.22 -15.53 20.57
C TYR A 41 18.69 -15.00 19.22
N GLU A 42 17.76 -14.84 18.27
CA GLU A 42 18.10 -14.51 16.89
C GLU A 42 17.18 -13.39 16.37
N PRO A 43 17.71 -12.43 15.60
CA PRO A 43 16.91 -11.31 15.07
C PRO A 43 15.82 -11.80 14.12
N VAL A 44 14.81 -10.96 13.91
CA VAL A 44 13.79 -11.17 12.88
C VAL A 44 13.82 -10.01 11.90
N THR A 45 13.73 -10.32 10.62
CA THR A 45 13.70 -9.33 9.54
C THR A 45 12.46 -9.53 8.69
N LEU A 46 11.62 -8.51 8.60
CA LEU A 46 10.58 -8.39 7.59
C LEU A 46 11.07 -7.39 6.54
N GLY A 47 11.17 -7.82 5.29
CA GLY A 47 11.50 -6.97 4.15
C GLY A 47 10.42 -5.91 3.87
N SER A 48 10.56 -5.17 2.77
CA SER A 48 9.59 -4.15 2.36
C SER A 48 8.36 -4.76 1.70
N SER A 49 7.19 -4.12 1.85
CA SER A 49 5.90 -4.59 1.32
C SER A 49 5.54 -6.02 1.74
N VAL A 50 5.98 -6.48 2.92
CA VAL A 50 5.55 -7.76 3.50
C VAL A 50 4.14 -7.63 4.06
N TRP A 51 3.32 -8.68 3.94
CA TRP A 51 2.01 -8.72 4.58
C TRP A 51 1.88 -9.92 5.53
N LEU A 52 1.72 -9.60 6.82
CA LEU A 52 1.30 -10.54 7.85
C LEU A 52 -0.18 -10.26 8.18
N PRO A 53 -1.15 -11.03 7.67
CA PRO A 53 -2.55 -10.95 8.07
C PRO A 53 -2.74 -11.50 9.49
N TRP A 54 -3.98 -11.74 9.91
CA TRP A 54 -4.27 -12.09 11.30
C TRP A 54 -3.58 -13.38 11.77
N ARG A 55 -3.10 -13.35 13.02
CA ARG A 55 -2.61 -14.52 13.79
C ARG A 55 -1.37 -15.22 13.22
N VAL A 56 -0.48 -14.50 12.55
CA VAL A 56 0.81 -15.08 12.13
C VAL A 56 1.79 -15.14 13.32
N PHE A 57 2.45 -16.28 13.52
CA PHE A 57 3.55 -16.43 14.47
C PHE A 57 4.89 -16.47 13.72
N VAL A 58 5.83 -15.61 14.07
CA VAL A 58 7.18 -15.57 13.48
C VAL A 58 8.19 -16.00 14.54
N MET A 59 8.92 -17.08 14.25
CA MET A 59 9.94 -17.64 15.13
C MET A 59 11.24 -16.83 15.08
N PRO A 60 12.11 -16.96 16.10
CA PRO A 60 13.43 -16.32 16.11
C PRO A 60 14.28 -16.71 14.90
N GLY A 61 15.07 -15.77 14.38
CA GLY A 61 15.99 -15.99 13.26
C GLY A 61 15.37 -15.96 11.87
N VAL A 62 14.07 -15.69 11.77
CA VAL A 62 13.37 -15.67 10.49
C VAL A 62 13.61 -14.35 9.74
N THR A 63 13.97 -14.48 8.46
CA THR A 63 13.90 -13.43 7.45
C THR A 63 12.75 -13.71 6.48
N ILE A 64 11.85 -12.74 6.31
CA ILE A 64 10.78 -12.76 5.31
C ILE A 64 11.13 -11.72 4.24
N GLY A 65 11.39 -12.17 3.01
CA GLY A 65 11.83 -11.29 1.92
C GLY A 65 10.72 -10.38 1.38
N ASP A 66 11.14 -9.32 0.69
CA ASP A 66 10.28 -8.26 0.17
C ASP A 66 9.07 -8.77 -0.63
N GLY A 67 7.93 -8.08 -0.51
CA GLY A 67 6.71 -8.38 -1.26
C GLY A 67 6.06 -9.72 -0.93
N SER A 68 6.52 -10.40 0.13
CA SER A 68 5.97 -11.70 0.54
C SER A 68 4.70 -11.55 1.36
N VAL A 69 3.79 -12.50 1.17
CA VAL A 69 2.54 -12.61 1.92
C VAL A 69 2.55 -13.90 2.73
N ILE A 70 2.27 -13.80 4.02
CA ILE A 70 2.09 -14.95 4.89
C ILE A 70 0.60 -15.20 5.06
N GLY A 71 0.11 -16.43 4.96
CA GLY A 71 -1.30 -16.73 5.18
C GLY A 71 -1.70 -16.52 6.64
N ALA A 72 -2.96 -16.16 6.88
CA ALA A 72 -3.49 -16.04 8.24
C ALA A 72 -3.29 -17.33 9.04
N ASN A 73 -3.06 -17.20 10.35
CA ASN A 73 -2.85 -18.33 11.26
C ASN A 73 -1.63 -19.24 10.92
N SER A 74 -0.63 -18.72 10.22
CA SER A 74 0.59 -19.46 9.87
C SER A 74 1.68 -19.37 10.94
N LEU A 75 2.51 -20.41 11.08
CA LEU A 75 3.73 -20.45 11.91
C LEU A 75 4.96 -20.39 11.00
N VAL A 76 5.62 -19.23 10.94
CA VAL A 76 6.84 -19.04 10.17
C VAL A 76 8.02 -19.50 11.02
N ALA A 77 8.50 -20.71 10.75
CA ALA A 77 9.61 -21.35 11.46
C ALA A 77 10.92 -21.39 10.63
N GLY A 78 10.95 -20.71 9.48
CA GLY A 78 12.11 -20.63 8.59
C GLY A 78 11.98 -19.47 7.61
N ASN A 79 13.08 -19.13 6.94
CA ASN A 79 13.12 -17.98 6.03
C ASN A 79 12.16 -18.14 4.86
N ILE A 80 11.54 -17.04 4.46
CA ILE A 80 10.61 -16.96 3.32
C ILE A 80 11.28 -16.11 2.23
N PRO A 81 11.50 -16.64 1.01
CA PRO A 81 12.07 -15.86 -0.09
C PRO A 81 11.18 -14.68 -0.49
N ALA A 82 11.76 -13.62 -1.05
CA ALA A 82 11.02 -12.48 -1.59
C ALA A 82 9.99 -12.91 -2.65
N GLY A 83 8.88 -12.17 -2.74
CA GLY A 83 7.79 -12.43 -3.68
C GLY A 83 7.11 -13.78 -3.47
N SER A 84 7.03 -14.27 -2.24
CA SER A 84 6.41 -15.57 -1.93
C SER A 84 5.04 -15.42 -1.29
N LEU A 85 4.14 -16.36 -1.57
CA LEU A 85 2.98 -16.65 -0.74
C LEU A 85 3.26 -17.90 0.09
N ALA A 86 3.35 -17.77 1.41
CA ALA A 86 3.61 -18.90 2.31
C ALA A 86 2.48 -19.10 3.32
N VAL A 87 2.05 -20.34 3.55
CA VAL A 87 0.91 -20.66 4.42
C VAL A 87 1.15 -21.89 5.28
N GLY A 88 0.46 -22.00 6.41
CA GLY A 88 0.41 -23.21 7.24
C GLY A 88 1.30 -23.17 8.48
N SER A 89 1.37 -24.30 9.19
CA SER A 89 2.16 -24.47 10.40
C SER A 89 2.91 -25.81 10.39
N PRO A 90 4.21 -25.85 10.06
CA PRO A 90 5.04 -24.70 9.66
C PRO A 90 4.63 -24.14 8.29
N ALA A 91 4.84 -22.84 8.09
CA ALA A 91 4.54 -22.15 6.84
C ALA A 91 5.41 -22.70 5.71
N LYS A 92 4.77 -23.00 4.57
CA LYS A 92 5.43 -23.45 3.33
C LYS A 92 5.05 -22.53 2.19
N VAL A 93 6.01 -22.22 1.33
CA VAL A 93 5.78 -21.44 0.10
C VAL A 93 4.89 -22.27 -0.83
N ILE A 94 3.76 -21.69 -1.24
CA ILE A 94 2.80 -22.29 -2.17
C ILE A 94 2.72 -21.56 -3.51
N ARG A 95 3.23 -20.32 -3.58
CA ARG A 95 3.42 -19.56 -4.83
C ARG A 95 4.67 -18.69 -4.71
N SER A 96 5.33 -18.46 -5.83
CA SER A 96 6.51 -17.62 -5.98
C SER A 96 6.51 -17.00 -7.38
N ALA A 97 7.54 -16.22 -7.71
CA ALA A 97 7.77 -15.79 -9.08
C ALA A 97 7.76 -16.97 -10.07
N PRO A 98 7.22 -16.80 -11.29
CA PRO A 98 6.62 -15.58 -11.83
C PRO A 98 5.15 -15.36 -11.44
N ASP A 99 4.52 -16.31 -10.76
CA ASP A 99 3.08 -16.34 -10.53
C ASP A 99 2.62 -15.44 -9.37
N PHE A 100 3.55 -15.03 -8.51
CA PHE A 100 3.24 -14.20 -7.34
C PHE A 100 4.35 -13.18 -7.02
N PRO A 101 3.98 -11.91 -6.73
CA PRO A 101 2.74 -11.27 -7.16
C PRO A 101 2.73 -11.15 -8.69
N ARG A 102 1.63 -11.55 -9.33
CA ARG A 102 1.48 -11.38 -10.78
C ARG A 102 1.17 -9.92 -11.08
N LYS A 103 2.06 -9.25 -11.82
CA LYS A 103 1.81 -7.88 -12.28
C LYS A 103 0.72 -7.87 -13.36
N PRO A 104 -0.34 -7.05 -13.23
CA PRO A 104 -1.32 -6.84 -14.30
C PRO A 104 -0.68 -6.14 -15.52
N SER A 105 -1.26 -6.31 -16.71
CA SER A 105 -0.90 -5.51 -17.88
C SER A 105 -1.31 -4.05 -17.69
N GLU A 106 -0.76 -3.13 -18.49
CA GLU A 106 -1.13 -1.71 -18.41
C GLU A 106 -2.63 -1.50 -18.71
N GLU A 107 -3.21 -2.25 -19.66
CA GLU A 107 -4.65 -2.18 -19.92
C GLU A 107 -5.44 -2.62 -18.69
N ARG A 108 -5.09 -3.76 -18.07
CA ARG A 108 -5.80 -4.23 -16.88
C ARG A 108 -5.61 -3.29 -15.69
N ARG A 109 -4.46 -2.60 -15.58
CA ARG A 109 -4.26 -1.56 -14.57
C ARG A 109 -5.23 -0.40 -14.78
N GLY A 110 -5.37 0.09 -16.01
CA GLY A 110 -6.34 1.14 -16.36
C GLY A 110 -7.78 0.75 -16.00
N GLU A 111 -8.19 -0.47 -16.33
CA GLU A 111 -9.51 -1.02 -15.97
C GLU A 111 -9.74 -1.03 -14.46
N ILE A 112 -8.75 -1.47 -13.67
CA ILE A 112 -8.86 -1.48 -12.19
C ILE A 112 -9.02 -0.05 -11.65
N ILE A 113 -8.31 0.93 -12.22
CA ILE A 113 -8.43 2.34 -11.80
C ILE A 113 -9.81 2.88 -12.16
N GLU A 114 -10.36 2.53 -13.32
CA GLU A 114 -11.75 2.83 -13.67
C GLU A 114 -12.77 2.24 -12.72
N GLU A 115 -12.63 0.96 -12.37
CA GLU A 115 -13.48 0.31 -11.39
C GLU A 115 -13.43 1.06 -10.04
N MET A 116 -12.23 1.45 -9.57
CA MET A 116 -12.04 2.20 -8.34
C MET A 116 -12.67 3.60 -8.37
N ILE A 117 -12.47 4.38 -9.44
CA ILE A 117 -13.05 5.72 -9.55
C ILE A 117 -14.57 5.65 -9.70
N ALA A 118 -15.09 4.68 -10.44
CA ALA A 118 -16.54 4.45 -10.52
C ALA A 118 -17.14 4.07 -9.15
N GLU A 119 -16.40 3.34 -8.31
CA GLU A 119 -16.82 3.05 -6.94
C GLU A 119 -16.74 4.27 -6.03
N PHE A 120 -15.68 5.08 -6.18
CA PHE A 120 -15.56 6.36 -5.48
C PHE A 120 -16.75 7.28 -5.79
N ASP A 121 -17.14 7.39 -7.06
CA ASP A 121 -18.28 8.18 -7.51
C ASP A 121 -19.57 7.72 -6.81
N ARG A 122 -19.81 6.41 -6.77
CA ARG A 122 -20.96 5.84 -6.02
C ARG A 122 -20.87 6.17 -4.54
N PHE A 123 -19.69 6.01 -3.94
CA PHE A 123 -19.45 6.27 -2.52
C PHE A 123 -19.75 7.72 -2.14
N VAL A 124 -19.25 8.71 -2.88
CA VAL A 124 -19.47 10.12 -2.55
C VAL A 124 -20.89 10.59 -2.85
N THR A 125 -21.58 9.96 -3.80
CA THR A 125 -22.99 10.25 -4.09
C THR A 125 -23.90 9.94 -2.90
N PHE A 126 -23.57 8.92 -2.08
CA PHE A 126 -24.30 8.66 -0.83
C PHE A 126 -24.21 9.82 0.17
N ASP A 127 -23.14 10.63 0.11
CA ASP A 127 -22.98 11.86 0.92
C ASP A 127 -23.46 13.13 0.19
N LYS A 128 -24.40 12.95 -0.76
CA LYS A 128 -25.08 14.01 -1.52
C LYS A 128 -24.13 14.85 -2.38
N VAL A 129 -23.01 14.28 -2.82
CA VAL A 129 -22.16 14.89 -3.85
C VAL A 129 -22.80 14.71 -5.21
N GLN A 130 -22.91 15.79 -5.99
CA GLN A 130 -23.32 15.74 -7.39
C GLN A 130 -22.10 15.67 -8.29
N ILE A 131 -22.12 14.78 -9.28
CA ILE A 131 -21.00 14.55 -10.19
C ILE A 131 -21.41 14.98 -11.59
N THR A 132 -20.56 15.75 -12.26
CA THR A 132 -20.67 16.04 -13.69
C THR A 132 -19.43 15.51 -14.39
N ASP A 133 -19.60 14.54 -15.28
CA ASP A 133 -18.53 13.98 -16.08
C ASP A 133 -18.39 14.76 -17.40
N SER A 134 -17.16 14.97 -17.83
CA SER A 134 -16.77 15.59 -19.09
C SER A 134 -15.65 14.76 -19.72
N ALA A 135 -15.43 14.90 -21.03
CA ALA A 135 -14.38 14.15 -21.73
C ALA A 135 -12.97 14.39 -21.15
N ALA A 136 -12.73 15.52 -20.47
CA ALA A 136 -11.42 15.90 -19.94
C ALA A 136 -11.30 15.90 -18.41
N TYR A 137 -12.42 15.96 -17.68
CA TYR A 137 -12.41 16.07 -16.21
C TYR A 137 -13.77 15.73 -15.59
N ARG A 138 -13.77 15.43 -14.29
CA ARG A 138 -14.98 15.30 -13.47
C ARG A 138 -15.10 16.46 -12.51
N VAL A 139 -16.33 16.92 -12.26
CA VAL A 139 -16.62 17.95 -11.24
C VAL A 139 -17.52 17.38 -10.16
N TYR A 140 -17.07 17.48 -8.91
CA TYR A 140 -17.77 17.05 -7.71
C TYR A 140 -18.31 18.28 -6.97
N ARG A 141 -19.61 18.33 -6.71
CA ARG A 141 -20.26 19.48 -6.05
C ARG A 141 -20.97 19.08 -4.76
N ARG A 142 -20.77 19.85 -3.70
CA ARG A 142 -21.45 19.66 -2.41
C ARG A 142 -21.59 20.99 -1.67
N LYS A 143 -22.79 21.31 -1.18
CA LYS A 143 -23.07 22.51 -0.34
C LYS A 143 -22.47 23.82 -0.89
N GLY A 144 -22.57 24.04 -2.20
CA GLY A 144 -22.05 25.24 -2.87
C GLY A 144 -20.55 25.21 -3.19
N MET A 145 -19.82 24.17 -2.76
CA MET A 145 -18.43 23.94 -3.15
C MET A 145 -18.37 23.05 -4.40
N ALA A 146 -17.32 23.24 -5.21
CA ALA A 146 -17.04 22.45 -6.39
C ALA A 146 -15.54 22.12 -6.44
N TRP A 147 -15.21 20.88 -6.77
CA TRP A 147 -13.83 20.41 -6.93
C TRP A 147 -13.71 19.65 -8.25
N LYS A 148 -12.61 19.86 -8.96
CA LYS A 148 -12.34 19.22 -10.24
C LYS A 148 -11.32 18.10 -10.08
N LEU A 149 -11.61 16.95 -10.69
CA LEU A 149 -10.67 15.86 -10.90
C LEU A 149 -10.30 15.82 -12.38
N LEU A 150 -9.03 16.10 -12.70
CA LEU A 150 -8.46 15.81 -14.00
C LEU A 150 -7.77 14.45 -13.93
N TRP A 151 -8.06 13.59 -14.89
CA TRP A 151 -7.53 12.23 -14.87
C TRP A 151 -6.58 12.03 -16.04
N LEU A 152 -5.30 11.87 -15.70
CA LEU A 152 -4.23 11.59 -16.61
C LEU A 152 -4.02 10.08 -16.78
N ARG A 153 -4.42 9.55 -17.93
CA ARG A 153 -4.26 8.14 -18.30
C ARG A 153 -2.81 7.82 -18.66
N ALA A 154 -2.44 6.55 -18.50
CA ALA A 154 -1.13 6.09 -18.96
C ALA A 154 -0.91 6.44 -20.45
N GLY A 155 0.22 7.07 -20.76
CA GLY A 155 0.59 7.46 -22.14
C GLY A 155 0.07 8.83 -22.61
N GLN A 156 -0.69 9.57 -21.80
CA GLN A 156 -1.09 10.95 -22.09
C GLN A 156 -0.03 11.99 -21.67
N GLU A 157 -0.15 13.23 -22.16
CA GLU A 157 0.75 14.34 -21.82
C GLU A 157 0.70 14.66 -20.33
N THR A 158 1.87 14.71 -19.68
CA THR A 158 1.97 14.69 -18.22
C THR A 158 1.67 16.01 -17.53
N ASP A 159 1.57 17.12 -18.27
CA ASP A 159 1.27 18.45 -17.75
C ASP A 159 -0.06 18.96 -18.28
N LEU A 160 -1.12 18.72 -17.52
CA LEU A 160 -2.44 19.24 -17.84
C LEU A 160 -2.51 20.71 -17.47
N GLU A 161 -3.30 21.48 -18.23
CA GLU A 161 -3.68 22.83 -17.80
C GLU A 161 -4.62 22.73 -16.58
N THR A 162 -4.17 23.27 -15.46
CA THR A 162 -4.83 23.15 -14.16
C THR A 162 -4.96 24.49 -13.46
N ALA A 163 -5.97 24.62 -12.61
CA ALA A 163 -6.15 25.75 -11.71
C ALA A 163 -5.75 25.40 -10.27
N ALA A 164 -5.76 26.41 -9.40
CA ALA A 164 -5.61 26.20 -7.97
C ALA A 164 -6.74 25.32 -7.42
N ASP A 165 -6.40 24.42 -6.51
CA ASP A 165 -7.29 23.44 -5.87
C ASP A 165 -7.90 22.35 -6.77
N ASP A 166 -7.55 22.35 -8.06
CA ASP A 166 -7.80 21.20 -8.93
C ASP A 166 -7.03 19.97 -8.42
N THR A 167 -7.61 18.78 -8.60
CA THR A 167 -6.99 17.49 -8.28
C THR A 167 -6.63 16.77 -9.57
N VAL A 168 -5.38 16.36 -9.71
CA VAL A 168 -4.91 15.48 -10.79
C VAL A 168 -4.77 14.05 -10.27
N LEU A 169 -5.38 13.08 -10.94
CA LEU A 169 -5.09 11.67 -10.73
C LEU A 169 -4.24 11.18 -11.89
N SER A 170 -3.01 10.75 -11.61
CA SER A 170 -2.08 10.24 -12.63
C SER A 170 -1.89 8.74 -12.48
N GLU A 171 -2.15 7.99 -13.56
CA GLU A 171 -1.90 6.54 -13.59
C GLU A 171 -0.40 6.21 -13.71
N ALA A 172 0.37 7.09 -14.35
CA ALA A 172 1.82 6.98 -14.55
C ALA A 172 2.58 7.93 -13.61
N ALA A 173 3.87 7.63 -13.38
CA ALA A 173 4.72 8.44 -12.53
C ALA A 173 4.88 9.87 -13.09
N LEU A 174 4.60 10.87 -12.27
CA LEU A 174 4.87 12.26 -12.63
C LEU A 174 6.37 12.55 -12.53
N THR A 175 6.89 13.38 -13.43
CA THR A 175 8.27 13.88 -13.32
C THR A 175 8.35 15.01 -12.30
N GLU A 176 9.55 15.29 -11.80
CA GLU A 176 9.74 16.40 -10.85
C GLU A 176 9.35 17.74 -11.48
N SER A 177 9.70 17.98 -12.75
CA SER A 177 9.35 19.21 -13.44
C SER A 177 7.83 19.42 -13.56
N VAL A 178 7.06 18.35 -13.72
CA VAL A 178 5.58 18.41 -13.73
C VAL A 178 5.07 18.72 -12.33
N ARG A 179 5.58 18.05 -11.29
CA ARG A 179 5.21 18.35 -9.90
C ARG A 179 5.52 19.79 -9.52
N GLU A 180 6.68 20.33 -9.91
CA GLU A 180 7.02 21.74 -9.69
C GLU A 180 6.01 22.70 -10.31
N ARG A 181 5.53 22.41 -11.53
CA ARG A 181 4.48 23.22 -12.18
C ARG A 181 3.15 23.11 -11.47
N TYR A 182 2.74 21.91 -11.05
CA TYR A 182 1.53 21.74 -10.22
C TYR A 182 1.65 22.47 -8.87
N ARG A 183 2.81 22.42 -8.19
CA ARG A 183 3.06 23.21 -6.97
C ARG A 183 2.91 24.71 -7.24
N ALA A 184 3.50 25.22 -8.33
CA ALA A 184 3.41 26.62 -8.71
C ALA A 184 1.95 27.07 -8.99
N ARG A 185 1.13 26.19 -9.59
CA ARG A 185 -0.30 26.44 -9.85
C ARG A 185 -1.21 26.16 -8.65
N LYS A 186 -0.67 25.68 -7.53
CA LYS A 186 -1.43 25.18 -6.36
C LYS A 186 -2.42 24.07 -6.73
N THR A 187 -2.04 23.25 -7.69
CA THR A 187 -2.77 22.05 -8.11
C THR A 187 -2.32 20.88 -7.23
N HIS A 188 -3.29 20.09 -6.79
CA HIS A 188 -3.04 18.89 -5.98
C HIS A 188 -2.98 17.66 -6.89
N TRP A 189 -2.25 16.62 -6.48
CA TRP A 189 -2.16 15.41 -7.28
C TRP A 189 -2.13 14.12 -6.45
N LEU A 190 -2.59 13.05 -7.07
CA LEU A 190 -2.46 11.66 -6.65
C LEU A 190 -1.72 10.92 -7.77
N ASP A 191 -0.43 10.65 -7.56
CA ASP A 191 0.44 9.99 -8.52
C ASP A 191 0.53 8.49 -8.20
N LEU A 192 -0.30 7.70 -8.87
CA LEU A 192 -0.38 6.25 -8.67
C LEU A 192 0.88 5.54 -9.14
N GLY A 193 1.50 6.02 -10.23
CA GLY A 193 2.71 5.41 -10.80
C GLY A 193 3.96 5.71 -9.98
N GLY A 194 4.07 6.93 -9.47
CA GLY A 194 5.15 7.37 -8.59
C GLY A 194 4.92 7.05 -7.12
N LYS A 195 3.71 6.59 -6.74
CA LYS A 195 3.27 6.34 -5.36
C LYS A 195 3.41 7.56 -4.44
N THR A 196 3.14 8.74 -4.98
CA THR A 196 3.21 10.00 -4.23
C THR A 196 1.91 10.78 -4.35
N ARG A 197 1.75 11.79 -3.51
CA ARG A 197 0.71 12.81 -3.60
C ARG A 197 1.24 14.14 -3.13
N SER A 198 0.55 15.22 -3.48
CA SER A 198 0.90 16.57 -3.02
C SER A 198 0.99 16.69 -1.48
N SER A 199 1.81 17.64 -1.03
CA SER A 199 2.03 17.93 0.40
C SER A 199 0.73 18.28 1.15
N SER A 200 -0.22 18.88 0.45
CA SER A 200 -1.59 19.14 0.88
C SER A 200 -2.59 18.71 -0.20
N GLY A 201 -3.88 18.83 0.07
CA GLY A 201 -4.93 18.42 -0.86
C GLY A 201 -6.19 19.25 -0.67
N SER A 202 -6.98 19.38 -1.73
CA SER A 202 -8.37 19.81 -1.60
C SER A 202 -9.18 18.76 -0.84
N PRO A 203 -10.39 19.08 -0.34
CA PRO A 203 -11.30 18.07 0.23
C PRO A 203 -11.50 16.85 -0.68
N LEU A 204 -11.59 17.05 -1.99
CA LEU A 204 -11.68 15.96 -2.97
C LEU A 204 -10.40 15.11 -3.00
N THR A 205 -9.24 15.75 -3.04
CA THR A 205 -7.94 15.07 -3.08
C THR A 205 -7.76 14.16 -1.87
N GLU A 206 -8.08 14.66 -0.68
CA GLU A 206 -7.91 13.91 0.57
C GLU A 206 -8.92 12.77 0.69
N GLU A 207 -10.18 13.00 0.32
CA GLU A 207 -11.21 11.96 0.33
C GLU A 207 -10.88 10.85 -0.68
N LEU A 208 -10.43 11.20 -1.88
CA LEU A 208 -10.03 10.23 -2.89
C LEU A 208 -8.78 9.45 -2.46
N ALA A 209 -7.78 10.11 -1.87
CA ALA A 209 -6.60 9.42 -1.33
C ALA A 209 -6.98 8.40 -0.24
N LEU A 210 -7.88 8.76 0.68
CA LEU A 210 -8.38 7.87 1.72
C LEU A 210 -9.17 6.69 1.13
N PHE A 211 -9.99 6.96 0.10
CA PHE A 211 -10.75 5.92 -0.58
C PHE A 211 -9.86 4.91 -1.30
N LEU A 212 -8.87 5.38 -2.05
CA LEU A 212 -7.89 4.53 -2.73
C LEU A 212 -7.09 3.67 -1.74
N GLY A 213 -6.86 4.18 -0.52
CA GLY A 213 -6.24 3.41 0.58
C GLY A 213 -6.95 2.10 0.91
N ARG A 214 -8.26 1.98 0.63
CA ARG A 214 -9.04 0.73 0.82
C ARG A 214 -8.57 -0.40 -0.10
N TYR A 215 -7.95 -0.05 -1.22
CA TYR A 215 -7.37 -0.97 -2.21
C TYR A 215 -5.89 -1.26 -1.94
N GLY A 216 -5.35 -0.80 -0.80
CA GLY A 216 -3.93 -0.92 -0.47
C GLY A 216 -3.02 0.07 -1.21
N ILE A 217 -3.59 1.07 -1.90
CA ILE A 217 -2.82 2.14 -2.54
C ILE A 217 -2.39 3.12 -1.46
N ARG A 218 -1.07 3.24 -1.25
CA ARG A 218 -0.48 4.20 -0.31
C ARG A 218 0.35 5.20 -1.07
N LEU A 219 0.02 6.47 -0.91
CA LEU A 219 0.67 7.59 -1.59
C LEU A 219 1.42 8.43 -0.56
N ALA A 220 2.74 8.40 -0.61
CA ALA A 220 3.57 9.21 0.26
C ALA A 220 3.35 10.70 -0.05
N ARG A 221 3.28 11.54 0.99
CA ARG A 221 3.24 12.99 0.75
C ARG A 221 4.60 13.43 0.25
N ASP A 222 4.58 14.20 -0.82
CA ASP A 222 5.68 15.01 -1.28
C ASP A 222 5.99 16.06 -0.19
N LEU A 223 7.22 16.04 0.34
CA LEU A 223 7.66 16.87 1.46
C LEU A 223 8.38 18.13 0.98
#